data_AF-A0A7S1PBC7-F1
#
_entry.id   AF-A0A7S1PBC7-F1
#
_cell.length_a   1.000
_cell.length_b   1.000
_cell.length_c   1.000
_cell.angle_alpha   90.00
_cell.angle_beta   90.00
_cell.angle_gamma   90.00
#
_symmetry.space_group_name_H-M   'P 1'
#
loop_
_entity.id
_entity.type
_entity.pdbx_description
1 polymer ?
#
loop_
_entity_poly.entity_id
_entity_poly.type
_entity_poly.pdbx_seq_one_letter_code
_entity_poly.pdbx_strand_id
1 'polypeptide(L)'
;EGFPELIDSGDGYEFYCLGAVTHTLGTESYLIVREGRGNVMVEPASHTKQVVDFVMQRGGVKYLVLTHRDHTKGHSFWRMQTGCKRVLHSDEMCYLSVGPFESTYGLEHWVRGKGPVSSLPDGDPDVKLVHT
;
A
#
# COMPACT_ATOMS: atom_id res chain seq x y z
N GLU A 1 14.20 -7.85 13.90
CA GLU A 1 14.86 -6.54 13.77
C GLU A 1 15.37 -6.43 12.34
N GLY A 2 15.25 -5.26 11.68
CA GLY A 2 15.93 -5.01 10.42
C GLY A 2 15.11 -4.53 9.21
N PHE A 3 13.89 -4.00 9.38
CA PHE A 3 13.16 -3.39 8.25
C PHE A 3 13.55 -1.92 8.05
N PRO A 4 13.61 -1.41 6.80
CA PRO A 4 13.29 -2.09 5.53
C PRO A 4 14.33 -3.11 5.04
N GLU A 5 13.87 -4.19 4.42
CA GLU A 5 14.70 -5.27 3.85
C GLU A 5 14.47 -5.37 2.33
N LEU A 6 15.54 -5.41 1.53
CA LEU A 6 15.46 -5.65 0.09
C LEU A 6 15.21 -7.14 -0.17
N ILE A 7 14.11 -7.46 -0.85
CA ILE A 7 13.72 -8.82 -1.23
C ILE A 7 14.27 -9.18 -2.60
N ASP A 8 14.13 -8.28 -3.57
CA ASP A 8 14.50 -8.51 -4.97
C ASP A 8 14.70 -7.17 -5.72
N SER A 9 15.47 -7.18 -6.81
CA SER A 9 15.63 -6.04 -7.70
C SER A 9 16.00 -6.43 -9.13
N GLY A 10 15.57 -5.62 -10.09
CA GLY A 10 15.81 -5.85 -11.52
C GLY A 10 14.94 -4.97 -12.40
N ASP A 11 15.38 -4.72 -13.64
CA ASP A 11 14.59 -4.03 -14.68
C ASP A 11 13.97 -2.67 -14.25
N GLY A 12 14.65 -1.92 -13.38
CA GLY A 12 14.17 -0.62 -12.85
C GLY A 12 13.22 -0.73 -11.65
N TYR A 13 13.14 -1.91 -11.03
CA TYR A 13 12.32 -2.19 -9.85
C TYR A 13 13.17 -2.63 -8.66
N GLU A 14 12.73 -2.24 -7.46
CA GLU A 14 13.21 -2.81 -6.21
C GLU A 14 12.01 -3.16 -5.31
N PHE A 15 12.05 -4.32 -4.68
CA PHE A 15 11.00 -4.83 -3.82
C PHE A 15 11.51 -4.89 -2.38
N TYR A 16 10.87 -4.16 -1.48
CA TYR A 16 11.25 -4.11 -0.07
C TYR A 16 10.14 -4.64 0.82
N CYS A 17 10.50 -5.45 1.83
CA CYS A 17 9.67 -5.71 2.99
C CYS A 17 9.85 -4.55 3.98
N LEU A 18 8.76 -3.95 4.44
CA LEU A 18 8.78 -2.82 5.39
C LEU A 18 8.41 -3.24 6.82
N GLY A 19 8.11 -4.52 7.02
CA GLY A 19 7.63 -5.03 8.30
C GLY A 19 6.13 -4.79 8.50
N ALA A 20 5.57 -5.47 9.50
CA ALA A 20 4.19 -5.27 9.91
C ALA A 20 3.93 -3.93 10.64
N VAL A 21 2.76 -3.31 10.41
CA VAL A 21 2.25 -2.20 11.27
C VAL A 21 2.00 -2.69 12.69
N THR A 22 1.53 -3.93 12.81
CA THR A 22 1.25 -4.58 14.08
C THR A 22 1.71 -6.03 14.02
N HIS A 23 2.58 -6.43 14.95
CA HIS A 23 3.04 -7.83 15.07
C HIS A 23 1.91 -8.84 15.34
N THR A 24 0.73 -8.37 15.75
CA THR A 24 -0.40 -9.21 16.17
C THR A 24 -1.26 -9.75 15.02
N LEU A 25 -1.10 -9.24 13.80
CA LEU A 25 -1.96 -9.60 12.65
C LEU A 25 -1.22 -10.34 11.53
N GLY A 26 0.10 -10.55 11.67
CA GLY A 26 0.89 -11.34 10.72
C GLY A 26 0.96 -10.77 9.30
N THR A 27 0.60 -9.50 9.10
CA THR A 27 0.63 -8.86 7.79
C THR A 27 1.88 -8.00 7.62
N GLU A 28 2.69 -8.35 6.64
CA GLU A 28 3.84 -7.56 6.21
C GLU A 28 3.41 -6.49 5.21
N SER A 29 4.01 -5.31 5.33
CA SER A 29 3.89 -4.25 4.31
C SER A 29 5.04 -4.33 3.33
N TYR A 30 4.79 -3.96 2.07
CA TYR A 30 5.79 -3.95 1.02
C TYR A 30 5.87 -2.61 0.32
N LEU A 31 7.06 -2.25 -0.15
CA LEU A 31 7.29 -1.13 -1.07
C LEU A 31 7.90 -1.63 -2.37
N ILE A 32 7.23 -1.32 -3.47
CA ILE A 32 7.73 -1.54 -4.82
C ILE A 32 8.21 -0.18 -5.32
N VAL A 33 9.53 -0.01 -5.41
CA VAL A 33 10.18 1.16 -5.98
C VAL A 33 10.17 1.03 -7.50
N ARG A 34 9.72 2.08 -8.19
CA ARG A 34 9.49 2.06 -9.65
C ARG A 34 10.10 3.30 -10.27
N GLU A 35 11.27 3.15 -10.89
CA GLU A 35 12.03 4.26 -11.46
C GLU A 35 11.16 5.04 -12.48
N GLY A 36 11.00 6.36 -12.24
CA GLY A 36 10.25 7.26 -13.14
C GLY A 36 8.72 7.10 -13.15
N ARG A 37 8.12 6.15 -12.41
CA ARG A 37 6.67 5.85 -12.47
C ARG A 37 5.90 6.05 -11.16
N GLY A 38 6.63 6.10 -10.05
CA GLY A 38 6.11 6.32 -8.70
C GLY A 38 5.81 5.01 -7.97
N ASN A 39 6.14 4.99 -6.68
CA ASN A 39 6.19 3.75 -5.91
C ASN A 39 4.79 3.26 -5.50
N VAL A 40 4.69 1.94 -5.32
CA VAL A 40 3.48 1.27 -4.80
C VAL A 40 3.79 0.71 -3.43
N MET A 41 2.96 1.04 -2.45
CA MET A 41 2.97 0.41 -1.14
C MET A 41 1.82 -0.60 -1.08
N VAL A 42 2.09 -1.82 -0.64
CA VAL A 42 1.10 -2.86 -0.40
C VAL A 42 0.96 -3.00 1.11
N GLU A 43 -0.24 -2.70 1.61
CA GLU A 43 -0.56 -2.45 3.01
C GLU A 43 0.21 -1.28 3.64
N PRO A 44 -0.41 -0.53 4.59
CA PRO A 44 0.30 0.53 5.26
C PRO A 44 1.53 -0.04 5.98
N ALA A 45 2.65 0.67 5.97
CA ALA A 45 3.83 0.26 6.75
C ALA A 45 3.83 0.90 8.15
N SER A 46 4.66 0.38 9.06
CA SER A 46 4.85 0.99 10.38
C SER A 46 5.29 2.46 10.27
N HIS A 47 4.82 3.31 11.18
CA HIS A 47 5.16 4.75 11.18
C HIS A 47 6.49 5.04 11.89
N THR A 48 7.37 4.05 11.99
CA THR A 48 8.68 4.26 12.61
C THR A 48 9.49 5.24 11.77
N LYS A 49 10.29 6.08 12.43
CA LYS A 49 11.12 7.07 11.72
C LYS A 49 11.98 6.44 10.63
N GLN A 50 12.54 5.26 10.89
CA GLN A 50 13.35 4.51 9.93
C GLN A 50 12.57 4.18 8.64
N VAL A 51 11.36 3.64 8.76
CA VAL A 51 10.53 3.29 7.59
C VAL A 51 10.06 4.55 6.86
N VAL A 52 9.63 5.58 7.60
CA VAL A 52 9.16 6.84 7.00
C VAL A 52 10.28 7.52 6.21
N ASP A 53 11.47 7.70 6.81
CA ASP A 53 12.60 8.33 6.14
C ASP A 53 13.01 7.54 4.89
N PHE A 54 13.05 6.22 4.99
CA PHE A 54 13.41 5.33 3.88
C PHE A 54 12.47 5.47 2.68
N VAL A 55 11.15 5.48 2.94
CA VAL A 55 10.13 5.62 1.89
C VAL A 55 10.21 7.01 1.25
N MET A 56 10.37 8.06 2.05
CA MET A 56 10.45 9.43 1.54
C MET A 56 11.72 9.67 0.71
N GLN A 57 12.86 9.11 1.10
CA GLN A 57 14.12 9.18 0.34
C GLN A 57 14.03 8.51 -1.04
N ARG A 58 13.11 7.56 -1.23
CA ARG A 58 12.85 6.87 -2.50
C ARG A 58 11.76 7.53 -3.36
N GLY A 59 11.34 8.74 -3.01
CA GLY A 59 10.31 9.48 -3.75
C GLY A 59 8.88 9.24 -3.25
N GLY A 60 8.72 8.71 -2.04
CA GLY A 60 7.41 8.56 -1.41
C GLY A 60 6.58 7.42 -2.01
N VAL A 61 5.25 7.55 -1.93
CA VAL A 61 4.28 6.54 -2.39
C VAL A 61 3.26 7.22 -3.30
N LYS A 62 3.09 6.69 -4.51
CA LYS A 62 2.06 7.12 -5.46
C LYS A 62 0.74 6.38 -5.20
N TYR A 63 0.82 5.08 -4.92
CA TYR A 63 -0.33 4.22 -4.67
C TYR A 63 -0.17 3.43 -3.38
N LEU A 64 -1.19 3.45 -2.54
CA LEU A 64 -1.30 2.57 -1.38
C LEU A 64 -2.41 1.56 -1.64
N VAL A 65 -2.03 0.32 -1.92
CA VAL A 65 -2.96 -0.79 -2.16
C VAL A 65 -3.24 -1.49 -0.83
N LEU A 66 -4.52 -1.53 -0.46
CA LEU A 66 -5.02 -2.25 0.70
C LEU A 66 -5.68 -3.53 0.20
N THR A 67 -5.38 -4.67 0.81
CA THR A 67 -5.92 -5.96 0.36
C THR A 67 -7.26 -6.27 1.00
N HIS A 68 -7.44 -5.94 2.28
CA HIS A 68 -8.63 -6.27 3.07
C HIS A 68 -9.00 -5.15 4.04
N ARG A 69 -10.27 -5.14 4.50
CA ARG A 69 -10.81 -4.12 5.42
C ARG A 69 -10.16 -4.11 6.80
N ASP A 70 -9.53 -5.21 7.19
CA ASP A 70 -8.79 -5.38 8.44
C ASP A 70 -7.29 -5.03 8.32
N HIS A 71 -6.83 -4.53 7.17
CA HIS A 71 -5.47 -4.01 7.00
C HIS A 71 -5.42 -2.50 6.77
N THR A 72 -6.48 -1.78 7.13
CA THR A 72 -6.59 -0.34 6.86
C THR A 72 -5.82 0.54 7.85
N LYS A 73 -5.33 0.00 8.96
CA LYS A 73 -4.64 0.78 10.00
C LYS A 73 -3.39 1.48 9.46
N GLY A 74 -3.33 2.81 9.57
CA GLY A 74 -2.21 3.64 9.12
C GLY A 74 -2.33 4.17 7.70
N HIS A 75 -3.36 3.77 6.94
CA HIS A 75 -3.51 4.25 5.56
C HIS A 75 -3.68 5.78 5.47
N SER A 76 -4.33 6.41 6.46
CA SER A 76 -4.51 7.87 6.51
C SER A 76 -3.20 8.61 6.76
N PHE A 77 -2.30 8.02 7.57
CA PHE A 77 -0.97 8.58 7.81
C PHE A 77 -0.17 8.65 6.50
N TRP A 78 -0.09 7.55 5.76
CA TRP A 78 0.64 7.51 4.49
C TRP A 78 0.02 8.41 3.42
N ARG A 79 -1.32 8.50 3.37
CA ARG A 79 -2.03 9.47 2.53
C ARG A 79 -1.63 10.91 2.82
N MET A 80 -1.47 11.25 4.10
CA MET A 80 -1.04 12.58 4.55
C MET A 80 0.44 12.83 4.25
N GLN A 81 1.30 11.83 4.43
CA GLN A 81 2.75 11.98 4.21
C GLN A 81 3.12 12.11 2.73
N THR A 82 2.49 11.34 1.84
CA THR A 82 2.96 11.23 0.45
C THR A 82 1.97 11.75 -0.59
N GLY A 83 0.72 11.97 -0.20
CA GLY A 83 -0.33 12.29 -1.16
C GLY A 83 -0.83 11.09 -1.96
N CYS A 84 -0.48 9.85 -1.59
CA CYS A 84 -0.82 8.64 -2.36
C CYS A 84 -2.32 8.51 -2.63
N LYS A 85 -2.69 7.87 -3.73
CA LYS A 85 -4.06 7.41 -3.93
C LYS A 85 -4.22 6.04 -3.28
N ARG A 86 -5.19 5.91 -2.37
CA ARG A 86 -5.49 4.64 -1.70
C ARG A 86 -6.45 3.83 -2.56
N VAL A 87 -6.12 2.55 -2.71
CA VAL A 87 -6.78 1.60 -3.60
C VAL A 87 -7.25 0.41 -2.78
N LEU A 88 -8.53 0.05 -2.89
CA LEU A 88 -9.11 -1.11 -2.22
C LEU A 88 -10.21 -1.71 -3.10
N HIS A 89 -10.44 -3.02 -2.99
CA HIS A 89 -11.57 -3.67 -3.65
C HIS A 89 -12.90 -3.26 -2.99
N SER A 90 -13.96 -3.04 -3.78
CA SER A 90 -15.25 -2.57 -3.26
C SER A 90 -15.92 -3.54 -2.27
N ASP A 91 -15.60 -4.82 -2.37
CA ASP A 91 -16.16 -5.85 -1.48
C ASP A 91 -15.60 -5.74 -0.05
N GLU A 92 -14.46 -5.06 0.11
CA GLU A 92 -13.77 -4.79 1.37
C GLU A 92 -14.08 -3.40 1.94
N MET A 93 -15.09 -2.72 1.40
CA MET A 93 -15.48 -1.42 1.92
C MET A 93 -16.02 -1.52 3.35
N CYS A 94 -15.52 -0.63 4.22
CA CYS A 94 -15.98 -0.47 5.59
C CYS A 94 -16.14 1.02 5.94
N TYR A 95 -17.37 1.47 6.18
CA TYR A 95 -17.63 2.90 6.43
C TYR A 95 -17.32 3.37 7.85
N LEU A 96 -17.22 2.44 8.80
CA LEU A 96 -16.95 2.74 10.20
C LEU A 96 -15.56 2.21 10.56
N SER A 97 -14.83 2.94 11.38
CA SER A 97 -13.66 2.38 12.04
C SER A 97 -14.13 1.31 13.03
N VAL A 98 -13.57 0.10 12.94
CA VAL A 98 -13.93 -1.04 13.80
C VAL A 98 -12.66 -1.55 14.47
N GLY A 99 -12.63 -1.48 15.81
CA GLY A 99 -11.44 -1.86 16.58
C GLY A 99 -10.20 -1.07 16.13
N PRO A 100 -9.09 -1.74 15.75
CA PRO A 100 -7.87 -1.06 15.32
C PRO A 100 -7.90 -0.60 13.85
N PHE A 101 -8.97 -0.89 13.11
CA PHE A 101 -9.06 -0.65 11.67
C PHE A 101 -9.70 0.71 11.38
N GLU A 102 -9.11 1.43 10.43
CA GLU A 102 -9.61 2.74 9.98
C GLU A 102 -10.72 2.57 8.93
N SER A 103 -11.69 3.48 8.98
CA SER A 103 -12.72 3.58 7.95
C SER A 103 -12.11 3.73 6.56
N THR A 104 -12.71 3.04 5.59
CA THR A 104 -12.36 3.18 4.18
C THR A 104 -13.22 4.24 3.48
N TYR A 105 -13.94 5.06 4.23
CA TYR A 105 -14.66 6.18 3.64
C TYR A 105 -13.68 7.20 3.04
N GLY A 106 -13.98 7.65 1.81
CA GLY A 106 -13.15 8.65 1.12
C GLY A 106 -11.86 8.12 0.51
N LEU A 107 -11.70 6.79 0.35
CA LEU A 107 -10.65 6.22 -0.50
C LEU A 107 -10.76 6.76 -1.92
N GLU A 108 -9.60 6.98 -2.54
CA GLU A 108 -9.49 7.62 -3.85
C GLU A 108 -9.90 6.69 -5.00
N HIS A 109 -9.76 5.37 -4.84
CA HIS A 109 -10.08 4.43 -5.91
C HIS A 109 -10.59 3.09 -5.41
N TRP A 110 -11.65 2.63 -6.06
CA TRP A 110 -12.32 1.36 -5.78
C TRP A 110 -12.16 0.43 -6.96
N VAL A 111 -11.50 -0.70 -6.70
CA VAL A 111 -11.38 -1.79 -7.67
C VAL A 111 -12.67 -2.61 -7.62
N ARG A 112 -13.14 -3.09 -8.77
CA ARG A 112 -14.38 -3.88 -8.90
C ARG A 112 -14.17 -5.04 -9.88
N GLY A 113 -14.84 -6.16 -9.61
CA GLY A 113 -14.87 -7.32 -10.49
C GLY A 113 -14.10 -8.52 -9.95
N LYS A 114 -13.89 -9.52 -10.81
CA LYS A 114 -13.12 -10.72 -10.50
C LYS A 114 -12.07 -10.97 -11.57
N GLY A 115 -11.01 -11.69 -11.20
CA GLY A 115 -9.84 -11.94 -12.02
C GLY A 115 -8.98 -10.68 -12.19
N PRO A 116 -8.26 -10.58 -13.32
CA PRO A 116 -7.71 -9.32 -13.81
C PRO A 116 -8.69 -8.16 -13.74
N VAL A 117 -8.48 -7.26 -12.80
CA VAL A 117 -9.29 -6.05 -12.66
C VAL A 117 -8.48 -4.87 -13.17
N SER A 118 -9.16 -3.93 -13.86
CA SER A 118 -8.52 -2.75 -14.45
C SER A 118 -7.78 -1.96 -13.37
N SER A 119 -6.63 -1.42 -13.80
CA SER A 119 -5.45 -1.03 -13.04
C SER A 119 -5.62 0.14 -12.08
N LEU A 120 -4.49 0.57 -11.51
CA LEU A 120 -4.32 1.74 -10.67
C LEU A 120 -5.04 3.00 -11.23
N PRO A 121 -5.33 4.01 -10.39
CA PRO A 121 -6.17 5.16 -10.73
C PRO A 121 -5.89 5.93 -12.05
N ASP A 122 -4.69 5.84 -12.63
CA ASP A 122 -4.31 6.47 -13.91
C ASP A 122 -4.14 5.47 -15.07
N GLY A 123 -4.54 4.22 -14.89
CA GLY A 123 -4.41 3.19 -15.91
C GLY A 123 -3.01 2.59 -16.01
N ASP A 124 -2.13 2.81 -15.02
CA ASP A 124 -0.73 2.35 -15.01
C ASP A 124 -0.60 0.89 -15.51
N PRO A 125 0.10 0.66 -16.64
CA PRO A 125 0.11 -0.65 -17.29
C PRO A 125 1.05 -1.66 -16.63
N ASP A 126 1.95 -1.22 -15.74
CA ASP A 126 2.95 -2.11 -15.12
C ASP A 126 2.38 -2.92 -13.96
N VAL A 127 1.29 -2.43 -13.36
CA VAL A 127 0.70 -3.05 -12.18
C VAL A 127 -0.70 -3.51 -12.53
N LYS A 128 -0.89 -4.82 -12.39
CA LYS A 128 -2.16 -5.48 -12.60
C LYS A 128 -2.65 -6.01 -11.26
N LEU A 129 -3.79 -5.49 -10.81
CA LEU A 129 -4.49 -6.04 -9.64
C LEU A 129 -5.32 -7.23 -10.09
N VAL A 130 -5.27 -8.31 -9.30
CA VAL A 130 -6.02 -9.54 -9.56
C VAL A 130 -6.82 -9.87 -8.31
N HIS A 131 -8.14 -9.84 -8.43
CA HIS A 131 -9.05 -10.23 -7.35
C HIS A 131 -9.49 -11.68 -7.59
N THR A 132 -9.14 -12.59 -6.69
CA THR A 132 -9.37 -14.04 -6.82
C THR A 132 -10.64 -14.49 -6.11
#